data_AF-A0AB39TYE9-F1
#
_entry.id   AF-A0AB39TYE9-F1
#
_cell.length_a   1.000
_cell.length_b   1.000
_cell.length_c   1.000
_cell.angle_alpha   90.00
_cell.angle_beta   90.00
_cell.angle_gamma   90.00
#
_symmetry.space_group_name_H-M   'P 1'
#
loop_
_entity.id
_entity.type
_entity.pdbx_description
1 polymer ?
#
loop_
_entity_poly.entity_id
_entity_poly.type
_entity_poly.pdbx_seq_one_letter_code
_entity_poly.pdbx_strand_id
1 'polypeptide(L)'
;MDFKRGTVQVKQQVVGPDRGEPYLAPPKTHESYRTVPVAKPAMDALAAHLEKYPARRVDIEDRTDPRPAKWKRRKALLVFTNERGEAIRRAAWATVWENLVRVADKALRKHHEGALKSWERRGRPDGAEPTLRQVPDDATMHDLRHFYASVLIKHRESVKTVQKRLGHAKPSITLNTYTHLWPDEEDTTRAAIEAVFSTVPSMR
;
A
#
# COMPACT_ATOMS: atom_id res chain seq x y z
N MET A 1 -7.37 -3.20 -14.71
CA MET A 1 -6.49 -2.07 -14.35
C MET A 1 -6.57 -1.08 -15.49
N ASP A 2 -6.54 0.21 -15.21
CA ASP A 2 -6.58 1.26 -16.22
C ASP A 2 -5.25 2.02 -16.19
N PHE A 3 -4.36 1.69 -17.12
CA PHE A 3 -3.05 2.32 -17.25
C PHE A 3 -3.14 3.77 -17.72
N LYS A 4 -4.17 4.14 -18.48
CA LYS A 4 -4.36 5.52 -18.94
C LYS A 4 -4.80 6.43 -17.80
N ARG A 5 -5.73 5.94 -16.96
CA ARG A 5 -6.22 6.68 -15.78
C ARG A 5 -5.37 6.50 -14.54
N GLY A 6 -4.41 5.58 -14.55
CA GLY A 6 -3.59 5.25 -13.38
C GLY A 6 -4.43 4.68 -12.23
N THR A 7 -5.37 3.77 -12.51
CA THR A 7 -6.27 3.24 -11.47
C THR A 7 -6.38 1.71 -11.45
N VAL A 8 -6.57 1.17 -10.25
CA VAL A 8 -6.83 -0.25 -10.00
C VAL A 8 -8.18 -0.40 -9.29
N GLN A 9 -9.04 -1.25 -9.85
CA GLN A 9 -10.31 -1.60 -9.24
C GLN A 9 -10.15 -2.88 -8.42
N VAL A 10 -10.46 -2.81 -7.13
CA VAL A 10 -10.53 -3.95 -6.24
C VAL A 10 -11.97 -4.45 -6.25
N LYS A 11 -12.18 -5.64 -6.83
CA LYS A 11 -13.51 -6.26 -6.96
C LYS A 11 -13.56 -7.70 -6.47
N GLN A 12 -12.41 -8.35 -6.39
CA GLN A 12 -12.23 -9.76 -6.01
C GLN A 12 -10.86 -9.89 -5.35
N GLN A 13 -10.67 -11.00 -4.63
CA GLN A 13 -9.37 -11.39 -4.09
C GLN A 13 -9.09 -12.85 -4.43
N VAL A 14 -7.81 -13.18 -4.62
CA VAL A 14 -7.35 -14.56 -4.62
C VAL A 14 -7.13 -14.97 -3.17
N VAL A 15 -7.85 -15.99 -2.71
CA VAL A 15 -7.66 -16.60 -1.40
C VAL A 15 -6.76 -17.81 -1.57
N GLY A 16 -5.61 -17.79 -0.91
CA GLY A 16 -4.73 -18.95 -0.77
C GLY A 16 -4.92 -19.58 0.61
N PRO A 17 -5.72 -20.64 0.75
CA PRO A 17 -5.89 -21.35 2.02
C PRO A 17 -4.63 -22.17 2.35
N ASP A 18 -4.46 -22.53 3.63
CA ASP A 18 -3.36 -23.38 4.08
C ASP A 18 -3.46 -24.81 3.52
N ARG A 19 -4.70 -25.26 3.26
CA ARG A 19 -5.02 -26.53 2.59
C ARG A 19 -5.99 -26.27 1.43
N GLY A 20 -5.73 -26.89 0.27
CA GLY A 20 -6.55 -26.78 -0.94
C GLY A 20 -5.98 -25.85 -2.01
N GLU A 21 -6.69 -25.74 -3.13
CA GLU A 21 -6.35 -24.86 -4.25
C GLU A 21 -6.70 -23.40 -3.93
N PRO A 22 -5.90 -22.42 -4.39
CA PRO A 22 -6.31 -21.03 -4.40
C PRO A 22 -7.60 -20.83 -5.20
N TYR A 23 -8.47 -19.94 -4.72
CA TYR A 23 -9.75 -19.62 -5.38
C TYR A 23 -10.02 -18.12 -5.35
N LEU A 24 -10.91 -17.64 -6.21
CA LEU A 24 -11.39 -16.26 -6.20
C LEU A 24 -12.57 -16.13 -5.24
N ALA A 25 -12.58 -15.05 -4.46
CA ALA A 25 -13.61 -14.76 -3.47
C ALA A 25 -14.00 -13.28 -3.55
N PRO A 26 -15.19 -12.90 -3.04
CA PRO A 26 -15.52 -11.50 -2.92
C PRO A 26 -14.58 -10.84 -1.88
N PRO A 27 -14.32 -9.53 -1.98
CA PRO A 27 -13.73 -8.76 -0.89
C PRO A 27 -14.54 -8.93 0.41
N LYS A 28 -13.84 -8.83 1.55
CA LYS A 28 -14.41 -9.15 2.87
C LYS A 28 -15.61 -8.26 3.27
N THR A 29 -15.64 -7.01 2.80
CA THR A 29 -16.70 -6.04 3.12
C THR A 29 -17.09 -5.22 1.90
N HIS A 30 -18.23 -4.54 1.96
CA HIS A 30 -18.69 -3.68 0.86
C HIS A 30 -17.71 -2.53 0.56
N GLU A 31 -17.11 -1.94 1.59
CA GLU A 31 -16.14 -0.84 1.51
C GLU A 31 -14.80 -1.30 0.92
N SER A 32 -14.55 -2.61 0.88
CA SER A 32 -13.37 -3.16 0.22
C SER A 32 -13.47 -3.06 -1.30
N TYR A 33 -14.68 -2.96 -1.86
CA TYR A 33 -14.87 -2.65 -3.29
C TYR A 33 -14.52 -1.19 -3.54
N ARG A 34 -13.45 -0.95 -4.29
CA ARG A 34 -12.93 0.41 -4.46
C ARG A 34 -12.11 0.58 -5.72
N THR A 35 -11.99 1.84 -6.14
CA THR A 35 -11.00 2.26 -7.14
C THR A 35 -9.88 3.00 -6.44
N VAL A 36 -8.65 2.49 -6.60
CA VAL A 36 -7.44 3.05 -6.03
C VAL A 36 -6.65 3.73 -7.15
N PRO A 37 -6.41 5.05 -7.09
CA PRO A 37 -5.42 5.70 -7.94
C PRO A 37 -4.05 5.18 -7.53
N VAL A 38 -3.23 4.92 -8.52
CA VAL A 38 -1.90 4.36 -8.36
C VAL A 38 -0.94 5.38 -8.96
N ALA A 39 0.08 5.75 -8.16
CA ALA A 39 1.07 6.71 -8.58
C ALA A 39 1.78 6.25 -9.86
N LYS A 40 2.15 7.19 -10.73
CA LYS A 40 2.79 6.91 -12.01
C LYS A 40 3.99 5.94 -11.87
N PRO A 41 4.93 6.11 -10.92
CA PRO A 41 6.06 5.17 -10.78
C PRO A 41 5.62 3.72 -10.53
N ALA A 42 4.53 3.51 -9.77
CA ALA A 42 3.99 2.18 -9.52
C ALA A 42 3.27 1.60 -10.75
N MET A 43 2.58 2.45 -11.53
CA MET A 43 1.99 2.02 -12.81
C MET A 43 3.07 1.67 -13.85
N ASP A 44 4.16 2.45 -13.90
CA ASP A 44 5.29 2.19 -14.79
C ASP A 44 5.99 0.88 -14.40
N ALA A 45 6.24 0.66 -13.10
CA ALA A 45 6.81 -0.59 -12.60
C ALA A 45 5.92 -1.80 -12.92
N LEU A 46 4.60 -1.64 -12.82
CA LEU A 46 3.64 -2.68 -13.18
C LEU A 46 3.63 -2.96 -14.69
N ALA A 47 3.76 -1.93 -15.52
CA ALA A 47 3.85 -2.08 -16.98
C ALA A 47 5.13 -2.83 -17.36
N ALA A 48 6.28 -2.42 -16.82
CA ALA A 48 7.56 -3.10 -17.03
C ALA A 48 7.53 -4.55 -16.52
N HIS A 49 6.85 -4.81 -15.40
CA HIS A 49 6.62 -6.17 -14.93
C HIS A 49 5.83 -7.00 -15.95
N LEU A 50 4.73 -6.47 -16.49
CA LEU A 50 3.89 -7.18 -17.47
C LEU A 50 4.59 -7.41 -18.81
N GLU A 51 5.50 -6.53 -19.21
CA GLU A 51 6.34 -6.72 -20.39
C GLU A 51 7.30 -7.89 -20.20
N LYS A 52 7.99 -7.95 -19.05
CA LYS A 52 8.92 -9.02 -18.73
C LYS A 52 8.23 -10.34 -18.34
N TYR A 53 7.08 -10.24 -17.70
CA TYR A 53 6.29 -11.35 -17.16
C TYR A 53 4.82 -11.17 -17.57
N PRO A 54 4.46 -11.59 -18.80
CA PRO A 54 3.09 -11.47 -19.28
C PRO A 54 2.08 -12.18 -18.37
N ALA A 55 0.94 -11.52 -18.15
CA ALA A 55 -0.13 -12.07 -17.31
C ALA A 55 -0.59 -13.44 -17.82
N ARG A 56 -0.84 -14.37 -16.89
CA ARG A 56 -1.15 -15.77 -17.20
C ARG A 56 -2.62 -16.09 -17.00
N ARG A 57 -3.19 -16.88 -17.92
CA ARG A 57 -4.54 -17.43 -17.76
C ARG A 57 -4.48 -18.65 -16.85
N VAL A 58 -5.02 -18.53 -15.65
CA VAL A 58 -5.05 -19.59 -14.64
C VAL A 58 -6.46 -20.12 -14.52
N ASP A 59 -6.61 -21.45 -14.53
CA ASP A 59 -7.87 -22.11 -14.23
C ASP A 59 -8.12 -22.07 -12.73
N ILE A 60 -9.10 -21.30 -12.30
CA ILE A 60 -9.35 -21.05 -10.88
C ILE A 60 -10.84 -21.16 -10.58
N GLU A 61 -11.15 -21.75 -9.43
CA GLU A 61 -12.50 -21.74 -8.89
C GLU A 61 -12.89 -20.32 -8.49
N ASP A 62 -14.06 -19.86 -8.91
CA ASP A 62 -14.62 -18.57 -8.59
C ASP A 62 -15.82 -18.75 -7.65
N ARG A 63 -15.59 -18.40 -6.38
CA ARG A 63 -16.55 -18.40 -5.28
C ARG A 63 -17.06 -16.99 -4.95
N THR A 64 -17.02 -16.08 -5.92
CA THR A 64 -17.44 -14.68 -5.71
C THR A 64 -18.93 -14.55 -5.47
N ASP A 65 -19.73 -15.43 -6.07
CA ASP A 65 -21.15 -15.53 -5.71
C ASP A 65 -21.25 -16.16 -4.30
N PRO A 66 -22.00 -15.54 -3.37
CA PRO A 66 -22.14 -16.06 -2.02
C PRO A 66 -22.87 -17.42 -1.97
N ARG A 67 -23.55 -17.82 -3.05
CA ARG A 67 -24.29 -19.09 -3.12
C ARG A 67 -23.38 -20.20 -3.67
N PRO A 68 -23.10 -21.28 -2.92
CA PRO A 68 -22.22 -22.37 -3.37
C PRO A 68 -22.65 -23.02 -4.68
N ALA A 69 -23.95 -23.14 -4.93
CA ALA A 69 -24.49 -23.68 -6.18
C ALA A 69 -24.17 -22.85 -7.43
N LYS A 70 -23.66 -21.62 -7.27
CA LYS A 70 -23.25 -20.72 -8.36
C LYS A 70 -21.73 -20.66 -8.54
N TRP A 71 -20.97 -21.36 -7.71
CA TRP A 71 -19.52 -21.45 -7.86
C TRP A 71 -19.17 -22.13 -9.17
N LYS A 72 -18.12 -21.65 -9.81
CA LYS A 72 -17.72 -22.13 -11.14
C LYS A 72 -16.22 -22.05 -11.33
N ARG A 73 -15.65 -22.94 -12.13
CA ARG A 73 -14.28 -22.75 -12.62
C ARG A 73 -14.28 -21.84 -13.83
N ARG A 74 -13.29 -20.94 -13.91
CA ARG A 74 -13.05 -20.10 -15.09
C ARG A 74 -11.57 -19.80 -15.25
N LYS A 75 -11.19 -19.42 -16.48
CA LYS A 75 -9.86 -18.86 -16.74
C LYS A 75 -9.82 -17.41 -16.26
N ALA A 76 -9.02 -17.12 -15.24
CA ALA A 76 -8.74 -15.77 -14.76
C ALA A 76 -7.35 -15.33 -15.23
N LEU A 77 -7.23 -14.07 -15.67
CA LEU A 77 -5.95 -13.48 -16.02
C LEU A 77 -5.28 -12.95 -14.75
N LEU A 78 -4.19 -13.59 -14.32
CA LEU A 78 -3.42 -13.20 -13.14
C LEU A 78 -2.15 -12.46 -13.58
N VAL A 79 -1.93 -11.28 -12.98
CA VAL A 79 -0.73 -10.47 -13.19
C VAL A 79 0.47 -11.09 -12.49
N PHE A 80 0.28 -11.49 -11.23
CA PHE A 80 1.32 -12.07 -10.41
C PHE A 80 1.05 -13.57 -10.27
N THR A 81 2.00 -14.37 -10.76
CA THR A 81 1.99 -15.84 -10.64
C THR A 81 3.33 -16.32 -10.08
N ASN A 82 3.36 -17.54 -9.56
CA ASN A 82 4.61 -18.20 -9.23
C ASN A 82 5.38 -18.59 -10.51
N GLU A 83 6.57 -19.17 -10.36
CA GLU A 83 7.43 -19.62 -11.47
C GLU A 83 6.76 -20.68 -12.36
N ARG A 84 5.77 -21.40 -11.83
CA ARG A 84 4.96 -22.40 -12.55
C ARG A 84 3.77 -21.79 -13.29
N GLY A 85 3.56 -20.48 -13.18
CA GLY A 85 2.42 -19.78 -13.79
C GLY A 85 1.10 -19.93 -13.02
N GLU A 86 1.15 -20.37 -11.75
CA GLU A 86 -0.01 -20.57 -10.90
C GLU A 86 -0.22 -19.38 -9.94
N ALA A 87 -1.38 -19.32 -9.29
CA ALA A 87 -1.66 -18.31 -8.27
C ALA A 87 -0.67 -18.37 -7.09
N ILE A 88 -0.13 -17.22 -6.70
CA ILE A 88 0.80 -17.12 -5.56
C ILE A 88 0.04 -17.45 -4.26
N ARG A 89 0.54 -18.42 -3.49
CA ARG A 89 -0.01 -18.80 -2.19
C ARG A 89 0.46 -17.84 -1.09
N ARG A 90 -0.29 -17.76 0.02
CA ARG A 90 0.06 -16.93 1.19
C ARG A 90 1.49 -17.20 1.67
N ALA A 91 1.87 -18.46 1.86
CA ALA A 91 3.19 -18.83 2.36
C ALA A 91 4.34 -18.36 1.44
N ALA A 92 4.12 -18.35 0.12
CA ALA A 92 5.13 -17.87 -0.82
C ALA A 92 5.43 -16.37 -0.66
N TRP A 93 4.47 -15.59 -0.15
CA TRP A 93 4.70 -14.16 0.10
C TRP A 93 5.70 -13.89 1.21
N ALA A 94 5.85 -14.78 2.20
CA ALA A 94 6.86 -14.64 3.25
C ALA A 94 8.27 -14.71 2.65
N THR A 95 8.53 -15.73 1.83
CA THR A 95 9.82 -15.88 1.13
C THR A 95 10.09 -14.71 0.17
N VAL A 96 9.06 -14.24 -0.55
CA VAL A 96 9.18 -13.04 -1.40
C VAL A 96 9.58 -11.83 -0.55
N TRP A 97 8.93 -11.62 0.59
CA TRP A 97 9.22 -10.52 1.49
C TRP A 97 10.65 -10.57 2.04
N GLU A 98 11.10 -11.71 2.55
CA GLU A 98 12.47 -11.89 3.05
C GLU A 98 13.53 -11.57 1.97
N ASN A 99 13.29 -12.00 0.73
CA ASN A 99 14.18 -11.68 -0.39
C ASN A 99 14.18 -10.18 -0.71
N LEU A 100 13.02 -9.52 -0.65
CA LEU A 100 12.92 -8.07 -0.86
C LEU A 100 13.67 -7.29 0.22
N VAL A 101 13.50 -7.66 1.50
CA VAL A 101 14.24 -7.07 2.63
C VAL A 101 15.74 -7.21 2.43
N ARG A 102 16.21 -8.42 2.09
CA ARG A 102 17.64 -8.67 1.83
C ARG A 102 18.20 -7.80 0.70
N VAL A 103 17.45 -7.63 -0.38
CA VAL A 103 17.85 -6.77 -1.51
C VAL A 103 17.85 -5.30 -1.11
N ALA A 104 16.84 -4.85 -0.36
CA ALA A 104 16.75 -3.48 0.14
C ALA A 104 17.92 -3.15 1.07
N ASP A 105 18.21 -3.99 2.07
CA ASP A 105 19.32 -3.77 3.00
C ASP A 105 20.67 -3.81 2.30
N LYS A 106 20.84 -4.65 1.28
CA LYS A 106 22.05 -4.63 0.45
C LYS A 106 22.22 -3.29 -0.27
N ALA A 107 21.13 -2.73 -0.81
CA ALA A 107 21.16 -1.43 -1.46
C ALA A 107 21.44 -0.29 -0.46
N LEU A 108 20.83 -0.34 0.72
CA LEU A 108 21.04 0.64 1.79
C LEU A 108 22.49 0.62 2.29
N ARG A 109 23.07 -0.57 2.50
CA ARG A 109 24.49 -0.73 2.84
C ARG A 109 25.41 -0.14 1.77
N LYS A 110 25.18 -0.47 0.50
CA LYS A 110 25.98 0.09 -0.60
C LYS A 110 25.89 1.61 -0.68
N HIS A 111 24.70 2.18 -0.48
CA HIS A 111 24.50 3.62 -0.43
C HIS A 111 25.24 4.26 0.75
N HIS A 112 25.12 3.66 1.94
CA HIS A 112 25.82 4.09 3.14
C HIS A 112 27.34 4.06 2.98
N GLU A 113 27.92 2.98 2.46
CA GLU A 113 29.36 2.87 2.18
C GLU A 113 29.84 3.99 1.25
N GLY A 114 29.08 4.31 0.21
CA GLY A 114 29.39 5.41 -0.70
C GLY A 114 29.33 6.78 -0.02
N ALA A 115 28.30 7.01 0.79
CA ALA A 115 28.12 8.24 1.55
C ALA A 115 29.23 8.42 2.60
N LEU A 116 29.57 7.36 3.32
CA LEU A 116 30.62 7.34 4.34
C LEU A 116 31.98 7.65 3.73
N LYS A 117 32.37 6.96 2.66
CA LYS A 117 33.62 7.23 1.93
C LYS A 117 33.70 8.68 1.45
N SER A 118 32.59 9.23 0.94
CA SER A 118 32.56 10.64 0.50
C SER A 118 32.60 11.63 1.67
N TRP A 119 32.10 11.27 2.84
CA TRP A 119 32.19 12.09 4.05
C TRP A 119 33.62 12.07 4.60
N GLU A 120 34.25 10.91 4.68
CA GLU A 120 35.66 10.74 5.09
C GLU A 120 36.62 11.49 4.16
N ARG A 121 36.45 11.36 2.84
CA ARG A 121 37.27 12.05 1.84
C ARG A 121 37.19 13.57 1.95
N ARG A 122 36.09 14.12 2.45
CA ARG A 122 35.93 15.57 2.71
C ARG A 122 36.51 16.02 4.04
N GLY A 123 37.24 15.15 4.74
CA GLY A 123 37.85 15.48 6.03
C GLY A 123 36.85 15.51 7.18
N ARG A 124 35.75 14.73 7.08
CA ARG A 124 34.71 14.66 8.13
C ARG A 124 34.12 16.03 8.46
N PRO A 125 33.48 16.70 7.47
CA PRO A 125 32.95 18.04 7.66
C PRO A 125 31.89 18.07 8.78
N ASP A 126 31.74 19.23 9.41
CA ASP A 126 30.72 19.47 10.43
C ASP A 126 29.33 19.08 9.91
N GLY A 127 28.64 18.24 10.69
CA GLY A 127 27.37 17.62 10.32
C GLY A 127 27.26 16.19 10.84
N ALA A 128 26.09 15.60 10.68
CA ALA A 128 25.86 14.21 11.10
C ALA A 128 26.62 13.23 10.18
N GLU A 129 27.37 12.32 10.79
CA GLU A 129 27.95 11.17 10.10
C GLU A 129 26.83 10.36 9.39
N PRO A 130 27.06 9.87 8.16
CA PRO A 130 26.08 9.03 7.48
C PRO A 130 25.67 7.83 8.34
N THR A 131 24.39 7.75 8.69
CA THR A 131 23.84 6.64 9.47
C THR A 131 23.44 5.50 8.56
N LEU A 132 23.84 4.27 8.91
CA LEU A 132 23.35 3.08 8.25
C LEU A 132 21.84 2.91 8.54
N ARG A 133 21.05 2.77 7.49
CA ARG A 133 19.62 2.44 7.57
C ARG A 133 19.44 0.98 7.17
N GLN A 134 18.49 0.33 7.81
CA GLN A 134 18.02 -1.01 7.45
C GLN A 134 16.51 -1.07 7.56
N VAL A 135 15.91 -2.05 6.90
CA VAL A 135 14.51 -2.39 7.13
C VAL A 135 14.38 -2.97 8.55
N PRO A 136 13.34 -2.61 9.32
CA PRO A 136 13.13 -3.19 10.65
C PRO A 136 13.00 -4.72 10.60
N ASP A 137 13.57 -5.42 11.58
CA ASP A 137 13.60 -6.89 11.61
C ASP A 137 12.20 -7.51 11.69
N ASP A 138 11.26 -6.80 12.31
CA ASP A 138 9.86 -7.18 12.46
C ASP A 138 8.97 -6.66 11.32
N ALA A 139 9.55 -5.96 10.34
CA ALA A 139 8.78 -5.45 9.22
C ALA A 139 8.19 -6.58 8.39
N THR A 140 6.96 -6.36 7.97
CA THR A 140 6.16 -7.26 7.14
C THR A 140 5.72 -6.55 5.87
N MET A 141 5.25 -7.31 4.90
CA MET A 141 4.62 -6.73 3.70
C MET A 141 3.38 -5.86 4.05
N HIS A 142 2.74 -6.09 5.20
CA HIS A 142 1.63 -5.25 5.65
C HIS A 142 2.09 -3.82 6.00
N ASP A 143 3.35 -3.63 6.37
CA ASP A 143 3.89 -2.32 6.68
C ASP A 143 3.98 -1.41 5.45
N LEU A 144 4.02 -1.96 4.23
CA LEU A 144 3.85 -1.16 3.01
C LEU A 144 2.46 -0.50 2.94
N ARG A 145 1.43 -1.16 3.49
CA ARG A 145 0.09 -0.58 3.59
C ARG A 145 0.03 0.48 4.68
N HIS A 146 0.71 0.27 5.81
CA HIS A 146 0.85 1.29 6.85
C HIS A 146 1.60 2.51 6.32
N PHE A 147 2.72 2.32 5.63
CA PHE A 147 3.47 3.37 4.94
C PHE A 147 2.57 4.18 4.00
N TYR A 148 1.79 3.51 3.16
CA TYR A 148 0.85 4.19 2.27
C TYR A 148 -0.17 5.05 3.04
N ALA A 149 -0.72 4.56 4.14
CA ALA A 149 -1.63 5.34 4.99
C ALA A 149 -0.92 6.56 5.60
N SER A 150 0.25 6.36 6.19
CA SER A 150 1.04 7.42 6.84
C SER A 150 1.43 8.53 5.86
N VAL A 151 1.77 8.18 4.61
CA VAL A 151 2.05 9.17 3.57
C VAL A 151 0.82 10.01 3.26
N LEU A 152 -0.36 9.41 3.07
CA LEU A 152 -1.59 10.16 2.83
C LEU A 152 -1.90 11.12 3.99
N ILE A 153 -1.76 10.66 5.23
CA ILE A 153 -2.04 11.47 6.43
C ILE A 153 -1.04 12.63 6.54
N LYS A 154 0.25 12.36 6.30
CA LYS A 154 1.30 13.40 6.26
C LYS A 154 0.98 14.50 5.23
N HIS A 155 0.32 14.14 4.14
CA HIS A 155 -0.17 15.08 3.13
C HIS A 155 -1.56 15.65 3.43
N ARG A 156 -1.99 15.59 4.70
CA ARG A 156 -3.25 16.14 5.22
C ARG A 156 -4.51 15.58 4.56
N GLU A 157 -4.46 14.36 4.05
CA GLU A 157 -5.66 13.69 3.54
C GLU A 157 -6.68 13.44 4.64
N SER A 158 -7.96 13.58 4.29
CA SER A 158 -9.05 13.36 5.24
C SER A 158 -9.11 11.90 5.69
N VAL A 159 -9.58 11.67 6.92
CA VAL A 159 -9.87 10.32 7.46
C VAL A 159 -10.74 9.52 6.48
N LYS A 160 -11.73 10.17 5.85
CA LYS A 160 -12.62 9.57 4.85
C LYS A 160 -11.86 9.13 3.60
N THR A 161 -10.92 9.94 3.10
CA THR A 161 -10.07 9.55 1.96
C THR A 161 -9.25 8.33 2.34
N VAL A 162 -8.51 8.38 3.45
CA VAL A 162 -7.61 7.30 3.89
C VAL A 162 -8.41 6.00 4.10
N GLN A 163 -9.53 6.06 4.82
CA GLN A 163 -10.45 4.92 5.00
C GLN A 163 -10.86 4.32 3.66
N LYS A 164 -11.31 5.14 2.70
CA LYS A 164 -11.75 4.68 1.38
C LYS A 164 -10.60 4.07 0.58
N ARG A 165 -9.38 4.61 0.65
CA ARG A 165 -8.20 4.06 -0.05
C ARG A 165 -7.78 2.71 0.53
N LEU A 166 -7.84 2.59 1.85
CA LEU A 166 -7.52 1.37 2.56
C LEU A 166 -8.63 0.31 2.42
N GLY A 167 -9.89 0.71 2.23
CA GLY A 167 -11.04 -0.19 2.20
C GLY A 167 -11.44 -0.67 3.59
N HIS A 168 -11.27 0.19 4.61
CA HIS A 168 -11.74 -0.10 5.96
C HIS A 168 -13.26 0.04 6.05
N ALA A 169 -13.91 -0.96 6.64
CA ALA A 169 -15.37 -1.01 6.76
C ALA A 169 -15.94 0.16 7.60
N LYS A 170 -15.17 0.62 8.60
CA LYS A 170 -15.56 1.72 9.48
C LYS A 170 -14.42 2.73 9.58
N PRO A 171 -14.72 4.05 9.69
CA PRO A 171 -13.70 5.07 9.97
C PRO A 171 -12.90 4.79 11.24
N SER A 172 -13.54 4.21 12.27
CA SER A 172 -12.88 3.87 13.54
C SER A 172 -11.69 2.94 13.37
N ILE A 173 -11.69 2.03 12.38
CA ILE A 173 -10.52 1.18 12.10
C ILE A 173 -9.32 2.05 11.70
N THR A 174 -9.54 3.05 10.84
CA THR A 174 -8.49 3.99 10.43
C THR A 174 -8.02 4.85 11.59
N LEU A 175 -8.95 5.40 12.36
CA LEU A 175 -8.64 6.27 13.50
C LEU A 175 -7.87 5.48 14.58
N ASN A 176 -8.37 4.33 15.00
CA ASN A 176 -7.70 3.49 16.00
C ASN A 176 -6.25 3.16 15.64
N THR A 177 -5.93 3.03 14.35
CA THR A 177 -4.56 2.75 13.90
C THR A 177 -3.72 4.00 13.71
N TYR A 178 -4.28 5.08 13.17
CA TYR A 178 -3.47 6.20 12.66
C TYR A 178 -3.80 7.58 13.25
N THR A 179 -4.71 7.70 14.22
CA THR A 179 -5.07 9.00 14.82
C THR A 179 -3.84 9.79 15.26
N HIS A 180 -2.84 9.12 15.85
CA HIS A 180 -1.59 9.73 16.29
C HIS A 180 -0.72 10.37 15.18
N LEU A 181 -1.05 10.14 13.90
CA LEU A 181 -0.38 10.75 12.77
C LEU A 181 -1.08 12.01 12.25
N TRP A 182 -2.35 12.21 12.61
CA TRP A 182 -3.04 13.45 12.25
C TRP A 182 -2.53 14.59 13.13
N PRO A 183 -2.27 15.77 12.54
CA PRO A 183 -1.82 16.91 13.31
C PRO A 183 -2.92 17.34 14.29
N ASP A 184 -2.55 17.47 15.57
CA ASP A 184 -3.37 18.16 16.56
C ASP A 184 -3.24 19.67 16.29
N GLU A 185 -4.30 20.29 15.78
CA GLU A 185 -4.32 21.72 15.48
C GLU A 185 -5.27 22.46 16.45
N GLU A 186 -4.95 22.48 17.74
CA GLU A 186 -5.72 23.26 18.72
C GLU A 186 -5.75 24.75 18.36
N ASP A 187 -4.68 25.29 17.74
CA ASP A 187 -4.60 26.72 17.36
C ASP A 187 -5.30 27.09 16.04
N THR A 188 -5.55 26.13 15.13
CA THR A 188 -6.23 26.47 13.86
C THR A 188 -7.74 26.51 13.99
N THR A 189 -8.31 25.81 14.98
CA THR A 189 -9.75 25.83 15.23
C THR A 189 -10.23 27.22 15.66
N ARG A 190 -9.49 27.87 16.57
CA ARG A 190 -9.75 29.24 16.98
C ARG A 190 -9.64 30.21 15.79
N ALA A 191 -8.53 30.16 15.06
CA ALA A 191 -8.30 31.05 13.92
C ALA A 191 -9.36 30.88 12.81
N ALA A 192 -9.83 29.64 12.56
CA ALA A 192 -10.88 29.37 11.58
C ALA A 192 -12.23 29.98 11.99
N ILE A 193 -12.58 29.90 13.26
CA ILE A 193 -13.82 30.48 13.80
C ILE A 193 -13.73 32.01 13.84
N GLU A 194 -12.59 32.57 14.27
CA GLU A 194 -12.35 34.02 14.26
C GLU A 194 -12.42 34.61 12.85
N ALA A 195 -11.90 33.90 11.84
CA ALA A 195 -12.01 34.32 10.45
C ALA A 195 -13.48 34.48 10.01
N VAL A 196 -14.37 33.56 10.41
CA VAL A 196 -15.81 33.68 10.13
C VAL A 196 -16.40 34.88 10.86
N PHE A 197 -16.12 35.05 12.15
CA PHE A 197 -16.68 36.15 12.95
C PHE A 197 -16.15 37.54 12.56
N SER A 198 -14.92 37.63 12.04
CA SER A 198 -14.34 38.90 11.56
C SER A 198 -15.10 39.49 10.36
N THR A 199 -15.92 38.69 9.68
CA THR A 199 -16.75 39.12 8.55
C THR A 199 -18.17 39.53 8.94
N VAL A 200 -18.56 39.36 10.20
CA VAL A 200 -19.87 39.76 10.71
C VAL A 200 -19.79 41.19 11.24
N PRO A 201 -20.57 42.16 10.71
CA PRO A 201 -20.60 43.51 11.23
C PRO A 201 -21.00 43.50 12.71
N SER A 202 -20.29 44.29 13.53
CA SER A 202 -20.64 44.46 14.93
C SER A 202 -22.11 44.88 15.05
N MET A 203 -22.91 44.07 15.76
CA MET A 203 -24.25 44.46 16.16
C MET A 203 -24.11 45.66 17.10
N ARG A 204 -24.54 46.83 16.62
CA ARG A 204 -24.77 48.03 17.42
C ARG A 204 -26.09 47.92 18.15
#